data_AF-A0A2T2U2M3-F1
#
_entry.id   AF-A0A2T2U2M3-F1
#
_cell.length_a   1.000
_cell.length_b   1.000
_cell.length_c   1.000
_cell.angle_alpha   90.00
_cell.angle_beta   90.00
_cell.angle_gamma   90.00
#
_symmetry.space_group_name_H-M   'P 1'
#
loop_
_entity.id
_entity.type
_entity.pdbx_description
1 polymer ?
#
loop_
_entity_poly.entity_id
_entity_poly.type
_entity_poly.pdbx_seq_one_letter_code
_entity_poly.pdbx_strand_id
1 'polypeptide(L)'
;MRVQLRLKPDSYIPKGSHAKVSGFSALGGVHVTILPGPRDNPRLPPGTTLSPPETTSSLSRLTEQAPALINKTDSVLTSANSSLAALRQQLRSPDSDLRRSLASVQKITGDIESVTDAEKETIRALLQDLRSVSSDLEAFMEENGDSLDVAVGRLNRSLDRLNRSLASFERTSATLDTIATKLNEGRGTAGRLLNDPGLYRRLDSVAVQTNALLRDVRRNPDHYLDDMTLMKVF
;
A
#
# COMPACT_ATOMS: atom_id res chain seq x y z
N MET A 1 -52.04 -14.38 -26.76
CA MET A 1 -53.12 -14.77 -25.82
C MET A 1 -53.98 -13.55 -25.53
N ARG A 2 -55.30 -13.64 -25.62
CA ARG A 2 -56.24 -12.55 -25.30
C ARG A 2 -57.07 -12.99 -24.10
N VAL A 3 -57.15 -12.14 -23.08
CA VAL A 3 -57.97 -12.36 -21.88
C VAL A 3 -59.10 -11.34 -21.89
N GLN A 4 -60.34 -11.81 -21.77
CA GLN A 4 -61.50 -10.95 -21.58
C GLN A 4 -61.84 -10.86 -20.10
N LEU A 5 -62.04 -9.63 -19.62
CA LEU A 5 -62.34 -9.34 -18.21
C LEU A 5 -63.72 -8.72 -18.14
N ARG A 6 -64.54 -9.16 -17.20
CA ARG A 6 -65.84 -8.56 -16.90
C ARG A 6 -65.72 -7.75 -15.62
N LEU A 7 -65.93 -6.45 -15.72
CA LEU A 7 -65.85 -5.52 -14.59
C LEU A 7 -67.24 -5.31 -13.97
N LYS A 8 -67.27 -4.82 -12.73
CA LYS A 8 -68.53 -4.41 -12.10
C LYS A 8 -69.06 -3.15 -12.80
N PRO A 9 -70.40 -2.97 -12.90
CA PRO A 9 -71.00 -1.84 -13.61
C PRO A 9 -70.50 -0.46 -13.14
N ASP A 10 -70.23 -0.34 -11.84
CA ASP A 10 -69.83 0.92 -11.17
C ASP A 10 -68.31 1.19 -11.24
N SER A 11 -67.53 0.33 -11.90
CA SER A 11 -66.09 0.52 -12.01
C SER A 11 -65.75 1.62 -13.04
N TYR A 12 -65.15 2.72 -12.55
CA TYR A 12 -64.60 3.78 -13.37
C TYR A 12 -63.14 3.45 -13.75
N ILE A 13 -62.88 3.28 -15.04
CA ILE A 13 -61.52 3.09 -15.55
C ILE A 13 -61.20 4.25 -16.49
N PRO A 14 -60.25 5.15 -16.13
CA PRO A 14 -59.89 6.28 -16.97
C PRO A 14 -59.10 5.84 -18.21
N LYS A 15 -59.19 6.61 -19.29
CA LYS A 15 -58.31 6.47 -20.46
C LYS A 15 -56.84 6.58 -20.04
N GLY A 16 -55.97 5.78 -20.64
CA GLY A 16 -54.55 5.66 -20.24
C GLY A 16 -54.31 4.69 -19.08
N SER A 17 -55.31 3.90 -18.68
CA SER A 17 -55.10 2.76 -17.78
C SER A 17 -54.34 1.64 -18.51
N HIS A 18 -53.57 0.86 -17.75
CA HIS A 18 -52.80 -0.28 -18.25
C HIS A 18 -53.17 -1.56 -17.50
N ALA A 19 -53.00 -2.72 -18.13
CA ALA A 19 -53.22 -4.01 -17.49
C ALA A 19 -51.89 -4.76 -17.36
N LYS A 20 -51.58 -5.22 -16.15
CA LYS A 20 -50.41 -6.06 -15.88
C LYS A 20 -50.87 -7.42 -15.38
N VAL A 21 -50.42 -8.48 -16.04
CA VAL A 21 -50.55 -9.85 -15.51
C VAL A 21 -49.42 -10.05 -14.50
N SER A 22 -49.76 -10.53 -13.30
CA SER A 22 -48.80 -10.80 -12.24
C SER A 22 -49.11 -12.15 -11.59
N GLY A 23 -48.07 -12.80 -11.07
CA GLY A 23 -48.15 -14.15 -10.52
C GLY A 23 -47.29 -15.16 -11.28
N PHE A 24 -46.97 -16.27 -10.61
CA PHE A 24 -46.19 -17.37 -11.16
C PHE A 24 -47.13 -18.54 -11.40
N SER A 25 -47.29 -18.97 -12.65
CA SER A 25 -48.25 -20.02 -13.03
C SER A 25 -47.97 -21.36 -12.34
N ALA A 26 -46.72 -21.63 -11.95
CA ALA A 26 -46.36 -22.86 -11.24
C ALA A 26 -46.80 -22.89 -9.77
N LEU A 27 -47.27 -21.77 -9.21
CA LEU A 27 -47.75 -21.66 -7.82
C LEU A 27 -49.28 -21.43 -7.72
N GLY A 28 -50.01 -21.67 -8.81
CA GLY A 28 -51.48 -21.76 -8.79
C GLY A 28 -52.24 -20.42 -8.77
N GLY A 29 -51.56 -19.27 -8.94
CA GLY A 29 -52.22 -17.97 -8.92
C GLY A 29 -51.69 -17.00 -9.97
N VAL A 30 -52.49 -16.73 -10.99
CA VAL A 30 -52.28 -15.62 -11.93
C VAL A 30 -53.42 -14.63 -11.75
N HIS A 31 -53.09 -13.35 -11.53
CA HIS A 31 -54.08 -12.29 -11.44
C HIS A 31 -53.75 -11.16 -12.41
N VAL A 32 -54.80 -10.45 -12.85
CA VAL A 32 -54.67 -9.26 -13.69
C VAL A 32 -54.89 -8.05 -12.82
N THR A 33 -53.87 -7.19 -12.72
CA THR A 33 -53.96 -5.90 -12.03
C THR A 33 -54.17 -4.81 -13.06
N ILE A 34 -55.21 -4.01 -12.88
CA ILE A 34 -55.43 -2.80 -13.68
C ILE A 34 -54.80 -1.63 -12.93
N LEU A 35 -53.86 -0.96 -13.60
CA LEU A 35 -53.22 0.27 -13.15
C LEU A 35 -54.02 1.44 -13.75
N PRO A 36 -54.79 2.18 -12.94
CA PRO A 36 -55.60 3.28 -13.46
C PRO A 36 -54.72 4.42 -13.97
N GLY A 37 -55.10 5.00 -15.11
CA GLY A 37 -54.53 6.25 -15.62
C GLY A 37 -54.95 7.48 -14.81
N PRO A 38 -54.57 8.70 -15.24
CA PRO A 38 -54.98 9.95 -14.60
C PRO A 38 -56.49 10.04 -14.38
N ARG A 39 -56.92 10.48 -13.20
CA ARG A 39 -58.34 10.45 -12.79
C ARG A 39 -59.23 11.37 -13.63
N ASP A 40 -58.67 12.44 -14.16
CA ASP A 40 -59.39 13.44 -14.97
C ASP A 40 -59.66 12.97 -16.42
N ASN A 41 -59.05 11.85 -16.81
CA ASN A 41 -59.26 11.30 -18.15
C ASN A 41 -60.65 10.68 -18.27
N PRO A 42 -61.30 10.76 -19.45
CA PRO A 42 -62.63 10.22 -19.67
C PRO A 42 -62.68 8.70 -19.46
N ARG A 43 -63.87 8.17 -19.13
CA ARG A 43 -64.12 6.73 -18.98
C ARG A 43 -63.76 5.98 -20.25
N LEU A 44 -63.08 4.85 -20.09
CA LEU A 44 -62.78 3.93 -21.17
C LEU A 44 -64.07 3.27 -21.71
N PRO A 45 -64.36 3.30 -23.03
CA PRO A 45 -65.52 2.63 -23.61
C PRO A 45 -65.50 1.10 -23.40
N PRO A 46 -66.66 0.42 -23.31
CA PRO A 46 -66.71 -1.03 -23.31
C PRO A 46 -66.06 -1.63 -24.56
N GLY A 47 -65.34 -2.74 -24.41
CA GLY A 47 -64.68 -3.46 -25.51
C GLY A 47 -63.28 -2.98 -25.89
N THR A 48 -62.78 -1.90 -25.27
CA THR A 48 -61.39 -1.46 -25.47
C THR A 48 -60.38 -2.44 -24.89
N THR A 49 -59.26 -2.63 -25.59
CA THR A 49 -58.12 -3.44 -25.10
C THR A 49 -57.16 -2.57 -24.28
N LEU A 50 -56.75 -3.05 -23.10
CA LEU A 50 -55.73 -2.39 -22.27
C LEU A 50 -54.34 -2.91 -22.64
N SER A 51 -53.41 -1.99 -22.92
CA SER A 51 -52.01 -2.33 -23.19
C SER A 51 -51.24 -2.57 -21.89
N PRO A 52 -50.21 -3.43 -21.90
CA PRO A 52 -49.28 -3.53 -20.77
C PRO A 52 -48.54 -2.20 -20.53
N PRO A 53 -48.14 -1.89 -19.29
CA PRO A 53 -47.29 -0.73 -19.02
C PRO A 53 -45.90 -0.95 -19.65
N GLU A 54 -45.27 0.12 -20.16
CA GLU A 54 -43.97 0.07 -20.87
C GLU A 54 -42.75 -0.28 -20.00
N THR A 55 -42.94 -0.79 -18.78
CA THR A 55 -41.83 -1.15 -17.90
C THR A 55 -41.08 -2.36 -18.45
N THR A 56 -39.92 -2.11 -19.06
CA THR A 56 -38.86 -3.08 -19.34
C THR A 56 -38.61 -3.91 -18.08
N SER A 57 -38.70 -5.24 -18.21
CA SER A 57 -38.48 -6.13 -17.06
C SER A 57 -37.07 -5.91 -16.49
N SER A 58 -36.89 -6.06 -15.16
CA SER A 58 -35.57 -5.95 -14.54
C SER A 58 -34.57 -6.98 -15.09
N LEU A 59 -35.06 -8.11 -15.58
CA LEU A 59 -34.25 -9.12 -16.27
C LEU A 59 -33.77 -8.60 -17.64
N SER A 60 -34.63 -7.93 -18.40
CA SER A 60 -34.25 -7.29 -19.68
C SER A 60 -33.18 -6.23 -19.49
N ARG A 61 -33.27 -5.42 -18.43
CA ARG A 61 -32.22 -4.43 -18.09
C ARG A 61 -30.89 -5.09 -17.74
N LEU A 62 -30.92 -6.24 -17.05
CA LEU A 62 -29.70 -7.00 -16.74
C LEU A 62 -29.05 -7.55 -18.02
N THR A 63 -29.87 -8.07 -18.95
CA THR A 63 -29.41 -8.58 -20.24
C THR A 63 -28.85 -7.48 -21.14
N GLU A 64 -29.45 -6.28 -21.13
CA GLU A 64 -28.94 -5.11 -21.87
C GLU A 64 -27.65 -4.53 -21.27
N GLN A 65 -27.45 -4.65 -19.96
CA GLN A 65 -26.25 -4.14 -19.28
C GLN A 65 -25.11 -5.16 -19.21
N ALA A 66 -25.38 -6.46 -19.42
CA ALA A 66 -24.36 -7.52 -19.40
C ALA A 66 -23.16 -7.26 -20.34
N PRO A 67 -23.33 -6.77 -21.58
CA PRO A 67 -22.20 -6.44 -22.45
C PRO A 67 -21.31 -5.32 -21.88
N ALA A 68 -21.92 -4.33 -21.20
CA ALA A 68 -21.17 -3.23 -20.59
C ALA A 68 -20.34 -3.69 -19.38
N LEU A 69 -20.83 -4.67 -18.62
CA LEU A 69 -20.08 -5.30 -17.52
C LEU A 69 -18.86 -6.07 -18.02
N ILE A 70 -18.98 -6.79 -19.14
CA ILE A 70 -17.86 -7.52 -19.76
C ILE A 70 -16.78 -6.52 -20.20
N ASN A 71 -17.15 -5.48 -20.94
CA ASN A 71 -16.22 -4.43 -21.38
C ASN A 71 -15.55 -3.68 -20.21
N LYS A 72 -16.29 -3.48 -19.11
CA LYS A 72 -15.75 -2.86 -17.90
C LYS A 72 -14.74 -3.76 -17.17
N THR A 73 -14.87 -5.07 -17.33
CA THR A 73 -13.94 -6.05 -16.77
C THR A 73 -12.64 -6.07 -17.58
N ASP A 74 -12.72 -6.07 -18.91
CA ASP A 74 -11.55 -5.99 -19.80
C ASP A 74 -10.73 -4.70 -19.60
N SER A 75 -11.42 -3.57 -19.42
CA SER A 75 -10.76 -2.29 -19.17
C SER A 75 -10.08 -2.23 -17.80
N VAL A 76 -10.63 -2.88 -16.77
CA VAL A 76 -9.97 -3.01 -15.46
C VAL A 76 -8.73 -3.89 -15.57
N LEU A 77 -8.82 -5.05 -16.25
CA LEU A 77 -7.68 -5.92 -16.53
C LEU A 77 -6.58 -5.20 -17.31
N THR A 78 -6.96 -4.42 -18.32
CA THR A 78 -6.04 -3.61 -19.13
C THR A 78 -5.39 -2.49 -18.31
N SER A 79 -6.16 -1.83 -17.44
CA SER A 79 -5.66 -0.79 -16.54
C SER A 79 -4.71 -1.37 -15.48
N ALA A 80 -4.99 -2.57 -14.98
CA ALA A 80 -4.10 -3.29 -14.08
C ALA A 80 -2.80 -3.71 -14.77
N ASN A 81 -2.89 -4.27 -15.98
CA ASN A 81 -1.71 -4.66 -16.76
C ASN A 81 -0.83 -3.46 -17.13
N SER A 82 -1.43 -2.34 -17.54
CA SER A 82 -0.68 -1.10 -17.81
C SER A 82 -0.07 -0.50 -16.55
N SER A 83 -0.75 -0.56 -15.40
CA SER A 83 -0.18 -0.13 -14.11
C SER A 83 1.00 -1.02 -13.68
N LEU A 84 0.88 -2.34 -13.85
CA LEU A 84 1.98 -3.29 -13.60
C LEU A 84 3.15 -3.05 -14.56
N ALA A 85 2.86 -2.73 -15.83
CA ALA A 85 3.88 -2.36 -16.80
C ALA A 85 4.58 -1.05 -16.41
N ALA A 86 3.83 -0.03 -15.97
CA ALA A 86 4.38 1.24 -15.49
C ALA A 86 5.24 1.04 -14.23
N LEU A 87 4.81 0.20 -13.28
CA LEU A 87 5.60 -0.16 -12.11
C LEU A 87 6.88 -0.92 -12.50
N ARG A 88 6.80 -1.90 -13.39
CA ARG A 88 7.98 -2.62 -13.91
C ARG A 88 8.95 -1.67 -14.63
N GLN A 89 8.42 -0.72 -15.40
CA GLN A 89 9.21 0.30 -16.08
C GLN A 89 9.90 1.23 -15.08
N GLN A 90 9.19 1.66 -14.03
CA GLN A 90 9.75 2.50 -12.97
C GLN A 90 10.79 1.74 -12.14
N LEU A 91 10.60 0.45 -11.88
CA LEU A 91 11.58 -0.40 -11.21
C LEU A 91 12.84 -0.68 -12.05
N ARG A 92 12.71 -0.65 -13.38
CA ARG A 92 13.82 -0.83 -14.34
C ARG A 92 14.51 0.48 -14.73
N SER A 93 13.85 1.61 -14.53
CA SER A 93 14.41 2.92 -14.86
C SER A 93 15.52 3.29 -13.87
N PRO A 94 16.73 3.61 -14.35
CA PRO A 94 17.88 3.95 -13.50
C PRO A 94 17.65 5.21 -12.65
N ASP A 95 16.75 6.10 -13.07
CA ASP A 95 16.41 7.35 -12.40
C ASP A 95 15.18 7.28 -11.47
N SER A 96 14.70 6.08 -11.12
CA SER A 96 13.52 6.00 -10.27
C SER A 96 13.81 6.39 -8.82
N ASP A 97 12.89 7.18 -8.26
CA ASP A 97 12.98 7.64 -6.87
C ASP A 97 13.03 6.47 -5.87
N LEU A 98 12.48 5.30 -6.23
CA LEU A 98 12.55 4.09 -5.43
C LEU A 98 13.98 3.51 -5.39
N ARG A 99 14.66 3.40 -6.55
CA ARG A 99 16.06 2.95 -6.58
C ARG A 99 16.99 3.95 -5.88
N ARG A 100 16.76 5.25 -6.05
CA ARG A 100 17.50 6.30 -5.31
C ARG A 100 17.28 6.20 -3.81
N SER A 101 16.04 5.91 -3.39
CA SER A 101 15.71 5.66 -1.98
C SER A 101 16.41 4.42 -1.45
N LEU A 102 16.37 3.30 -2.18
CA LEU A 102 17.06 2.06 -1.79
C LEU A 102 18.58 2.22 -1.75
N ALA A 103 19.19 2.91 -2.71
CA ALA A 103 20.60 3.24 -2.71
C ALA A 103 20.97 4.17 -1.55
N SER A 104 20.09 5.13 -1.22
CA SER A 104 20.27 5.98 -0.05
C SER A 104 20.21 5.15 1.24
N VAL A 105 19.26 4.23 1.37
CA VAL A 105 19.15 3.28 2.51
C VAL A 105 20.41 2.44 2.64
N GLN A 106 20.90 1.84 1.55
CA GLN A 106 22.13 1.05 1.57
C GLN A 106 23.34 1.89 1.97
N LYS A 107 23.43 3.13 1.48
CA LYS A 107 24.49 4.07 1.85
C LYS A 107 24.41 4.46 3.33
N ILE A 108 23.21 4.70 3.87
CA ILE A 108 23.01 4.99 5.29
C ILE A 108 23.39 3.78 6.15
N THR A 109 22.97 2.58 5.75
CA THR A 109 23.33 1.35 6.46
C THR A 109 24.85 1.16 6.48
N GLY A 110 25.54 1.42 5.37
CA GLY A 110 27.01 1.40 5.32
C GLY A 110 27.68 2.51 6.13
N ASP A 111 27.14 3.74 6.09
CA ASP A 111 27.63 4.87 6.89
C ASP A 111 27.43 4.59 8.40
N ILE A 112 26.30 3.97 8.81
CA ILE A 112 26.02 3.54 10.20
C ILE A 112 26.97 2.42 10.63
N GLU A 113 27.19 1.41 9.79
CA GLU A 113 28.10 0.30 10.08
C GLU A 113 29.55 0.80 10.23
N SER A 114 30.00 1.66 9.31
CA SER A 114 31.33 2.27 9.34
C SER A 114 31.55 3.17 10.57
N VAL A 115 30.57 4.00 10.93
CA VAL A 115 30.67 4.83 12.14
C VAL A 115 30.62 3.97 13.41
N THR A 116 29.79 2.92 13.43
CA THR A 116 29.71 2.00 14.57
C THR A 116 31.02 1.25 14.80
N ASP A 117 31.76 0.90 13.74
CA ASP A 117 33.05 0.23 13.87
C ASP A 117 34.18 1.20 14.25
N ALA A 118 34.21 2.41 13.66
CA ALA A 118 35.15 3.46 14.05
C ALA A 118 34.98 3.89 15.53
N GLU A 119 33.75 3.88 16.04
CA GLU A 119 33.45 4.11 17.46
C GLU A 119 33.97 2.99 18.35
N LYS A 120 33.75 1.72 17.98
CA LYS A 120 34.29 0.60 18.74
C LYS A 120 35.82 0.64 18.82
N GLU A 121 36.50 1.03 17.74
CA GLU A 121 37.96 1.21 17.75
C GLU A 121 38.40 2.38 18.63
N THR A 122 37.73 3.53 18.53
CA THR A 122 38.02 4.73 19.34
C THR A 122 37.81 4.46 20.83
N ILE A 123 36.71 3.80 21.20
CA ILE A 123 36.40 3.42 22.59
C ILE A 123 37.42 2.39 23.11
N ARG A 124 37.82 1.41 22.30
CA ARG A 124 38.87 0.45 22.70
C ARG A 124 40.21 1.14 22.94
N ALA A 125 40.61 2.09 22.08
CA ALA A 125 41.82 2.87 22.26
C ALA A 125 41.77 3.70 23.55
N LEU A 126 40.64 4.36 23.82
CA LEU A 126 40.44 5.13 25.05
C LEU A 126 40.54 4.24 26.30
N LEU A 127 39.89 3.08 26.30
CA LEU A 127 39.96 2.12 27.41
C LEU A 127 41.37 1.56 27.61
N GLN A 128 42.12 1.36 26.52
CA GLN A 128 43.51 0.93 26.58
C GLN A 128 44.42 2.03 27.17
N ASP A 129 44.26 3.28 26.73
CA ASP A 129 45.02 4.41 27.27
C ASP A 129 44.73 4.65 28.75
N LEU A 130 43.46 4.55 29.17
CA LEU A 130 43.06 4.64 30.58
C LEU A 130 43.73 3.53 31.43
N ARG A 131 43.80 2.30 30.92
CA ARG A 131 44.50 1.20 31.59
C ARG A 131 46.01 1.46 31.67
N SER A 132 46.62 2.00 30.61
CA SER A 132 48.04 2.36 30.62
C SER A 132 48.36 3.50 31.59
N VAL A 133 47.52 4.55 31.66
CA VAL A 133 47.66 5.61 32.66
C VAL A 133 47.53 5.05 34.07
N SER A 134 46.55 4.17 34.32
CA SER A 134 46.39 3.51 35.62
C SER A 134 47.62 2.70 36.02
N SER A 135 48.19 1.92 35.09
CA SER A 135 49.39 1.13 35.34
C SER A 135 50.64 2.00 35.54
N ASP A 136 50.78 3.09 34.79
CA ASP A 136 51.91 4.01 34.95
C ASP A 136 51.82 4.79 36.27
N LEU A 137 50.60 5.13 36.71
CA LEU A 137 50.35 5.76 38.00
C LEU A 137 50.69 4.83 39.17
N GLU A 138 50.29 3.56 39.08
CA GLU A 138 50.63 2.53 40.07
C GLU A 138 52.15 2.37 40.19
N ALA A 139 52.84 2.22 39.05
CA ALA A 139 54.31 2.13 39.02
C ALA A 139 54.98 3.39 39.59
N PHE A 140 54.50 4.59 39.24
CA PHE A 140 55.01 5.85 39.77
C PHE A 140 54.91 5.93 41.30
N MET A 141 53.84 5.40 41.89
CA MET A 141 53.62 5.42 43.34
C MET A 141 54.56 4.46 44.11
N GLU A 142 55.12 3.45 43.43
CA GLU A 142 56.05 2.47 44.02
C GLU A 142 57.53 2.90 43.88
N GLU A 143 57.82 3.87 43.02
CA GLU A 143 59.18 4.18 42.58
C GLU A 143 59.90 5.26 43.45
N ASN A 144 61.23 5.17 43.60
CA ASN A 144 62.05 6.16 44.33
C ASN A 144 63.40 6.43 43.61
N GLY A 145 63.99 7.62 43.83
CA GLY A 145 65.36 7.94 43.37
C GLY A 145 65.49 8.06 41.83
N ASP A 146 66.43 7.32 41.25
CA ASP A 146 66.83 7.40 39.82
C ASP A 146 65.76 6.89 38.84
N SER A 147 64.86 6.02 39.29
CA SER A 147 63.79 5.47 38.45
C SER A 147 62.59 6.42 38.29
N LEU A 148 62.51 7.47 39.11
CA LEU A 148 61.40 8.42 39.12
C LEU A 148 61.30 9.18 37.79
N ASP A 149 62.43 9.56 37.21
CA ASP A 149 62.48 10.25 35.91
C ASP A 149 61.89 9.38 34.79
N VAL A 150 62.19 8.08 34.82
CA VAL A 150 61.64 7.09 33.88
C VAL A 150 60.13 6.92 34.08
N ALA A 151 59.66 6.85 35.33
CA ALA A 151 58.24 6.73 35.66
C ALA A 151 57.44 7.97 35.19
N VAL A 152 57.95 9.18 35.44
CA VAL A 152 57.37 10.44 34.94
C VAL A 152 57.31 10.45 33.42
N GLY A 153 58.40 10.04 32.74
CA GLY A 153 58.45 9.96 31.29
C GLY A 153 57.48 8.92 30.68
N ARG A 154 57.13 7.85 31.40
CA ARG A 154 56.09 6.88 30.98
C ARG A 154 54.70 7.47 31.15
N LEU A 155 54.41 8.00 32.33
CA LEU A 155 53.11 8.61 32.65
C LEU A 155 52.78 9.76 31.69
N ASN A 156 53.72 10.66 31.43
CA ASN A 156 53.53 11.76 30.46
C ASN A 156 53.16 11.24 29.07
N ARG A 157 53.84 10.20 28.58
CA ARG A 157 53.52 9.59 27.27
C ARG A 157 52.14 8.91 27.26
N SER A 158 51.70 8.30 28.37
CA SER A 158 50.36 7.73 28.48
C SER A 158 49.27 8.81 28.53
N LEU A 159 49.50 9.91 29.25
CA LEU A 159 48.61 11.07 29.26
C LEU A 159 48.50 11.72 27.87
N ASP A 160 49.61 11.83 27.13
CA ASP A 160 49.61 12.34 25.75
C ASP A 160 48.84 11.44 24.78
N ARG A 161 48.88 10.11 24.97
CA ARG A 161 48.04 9.17 24.21
C ARG A 161 46.57 9.34 24.57
N LEU A 162 46.24 9.34 25.87
CA LEU A 162 44.88 9.53 26.37
C LEU A 162 44.24 10.82 25.83
N ASN A 163 44.97 11.94 25.86
CA ASN A 163 44.50 13.23 25.34
C ASN A 163 44.16 13.16 23.84
N ARG A 164 44.97 12.45 23.04
CA ARG A 164 44.70 12.27 21.61
C ARG A 164 43.48 11.37 21.38
N SER A 165 43.31 10.33 22.17
CA SER A 165 42.15 9.43 22.12
C SER A 165 40.86 10.14 22.52
N LEU A 166 40.89 10.98 23.57
CA LEU A 166 39.77 11.83 23.96
C LEU A 166 39.38 12.81 22.86
N ALA A 167 40.35 13.51 22.26
CA ALA A 167 40.08 14.43 21.15
C ALA A 167 39.51 13.69 19.91
N SER A 168 39.89 12.43 19.70
CA SER A 168 39.30 11.60 18.64
C SER A 168 37.87 11.22 18.96
N PHE A 169 37.60 10.77 20.18
CA PHE A 169 36.27 10.44 20.66
C PHE A 169 35.30 11.62 20.59
N GLU A 170 35.74 12.82 20.98
CA GLU A 170 34.94 14.05 20.87
C GLU A 170 34.53 14.35 19.43
N ARG A 171 35.47 14.23 18.48
CA ARG A 171 35.19 14.45 17.05
C ARG A 171 34.19 13.43 16.49
N THR A 172 34.31 12.16 16.86
CA THR A 172 33.38 11.12 16.39
C THR A 172 32.00 11.28 17.03
N SER A 173 31.92 11.59 18.33
CA SER A 173 30.67 11.91 19.03
C SER A 173 29.94 13.11 18.42
N ALA A 174 30.64 14.18 18.08
CA ALA A 174 30.04 15.34 17.41
C ALA A 174 29.51 15.02 15.99
N THR A 175 30.20 14.13 15.28
CA THR A 175 29.77 13.65 13.96
C THR A 175 28.49 12.81 14.08
N LEU A 176 28.44 11.92 15.07
CA LEU A 176 27.25 11.12 15.39
C LEU A 176 26.04 11.98 15.75
N ASP A 177 26.23 12.97 16.62
CA ASP A 177 25.18 13.91 17.01
C ASP A 177 24.60 14.67 15.80
N THR A 178 25.47 15.11 14.89
CA THR A 178 25.08 15.76 13.64
C THR A 178 24.26 14.84 12.73
N ILE A 179 24.65 13.56 12.63
CA ILE A 179 23.92 12.56 11.83
C ILE A 179 22.56 12.26 12.45
N ALA A 180 22.52 12.02 13.76
CA ALA A 180 21.28 11.77 14.51
C ALA A 180 20.30 12.94 14.40
N THR A 181 20.80 14.17 14.51
CA THR A 181 20.02 15.39 14.34
C THR A 181 19.44 15.48 12.93
N LYS A 182 20.26 15.31 11.88
CA LYS A 182 19.77 15.34 10.48
C LYS A 182 18.71 14.27 10.21
N LEU A 183 18.85 13.08 10.80
CA LEU A 183 17.90 11.99 10.66
C LEU A 183 16.55 12.33 11.33
N ASN A 184 16.60 12.83 12.57
CA ASN A 184 15.41 13.24 13.33
C ASN A 184 14.68 14.43 12.68
N GLU A 185 15.41 15.40 12.14
CA GLU A 185 14.82 16.57 11.47
C GLU A 185 14.30 16.25 10.06
N GLY A 186 14.41 15.01 9.60
CA GLY A 186 13.97 14.62 8.27
C GLY A 186 14.83 15.19 7.14
N ARG A 187 16.07 15.64 7.42
CA ARG A 187 16.98 16.24 6.43
C ARG A 187 17.71 15.16 5.63
N GLY A 188 17.96 15.45 4.35
CA GLY A 188 18.56 14.51 3.40
C GLY A 188 17.63 13.35 3.04
N THR A 189 18.05 12.48 2.11
CA THR A 189 17.22 11.37 1.62
C THR A 189 16.86 10.37 2.73
N ALA A 190 17.78 10.15 3.67
CA ALA A 190 17.63 9.33 4.87
C ALA A 190 16.48 9.81 5.76
N GLY A 191 16.59 11.06 6.24
CA GLY A 191 15.60 11.67 7.11
C GLY A 191 14.27 11.81 6.40
N ARG A 192 14.27 12.20 5.12
CA ARG A 192 13.03 12.27 4.32
C ARG A 192 12.36 10.91 4.24
N LEU A 193 13.08 9.82 4.02
CA LEU A 193 12.50 8.49 3.95
C LEU A 193 11.91 8.04 5.30
N LEU A 194 12.66 8.25 6.39
CA LEU A 194 12.24 7.86 7.74
C LEU A 194 11.00 8.63 8.21
N ASN A 195 10.86 9.87 7.75
CA ASN A 195 9.80 10.77 8.17
C ASN A 195 8.70 11.00 7.11
N ASP A 196 8.72 10.34 5.94
CA ASP A 196 7.73 10.56 4.87
C ASP A 196 6.43 9.80 5.13
N PRO A 197 5.32 10.46 5.54
CA PRO A 197 4.03 9.80 5.77
C PRO A 197 3.38 9.31 4.46
N GLY A 198 3.80 9.87 3.31
CA GLY A 198 3.39 9.43 1.98
C GLY A 198 3.98 8.09 1.60
N LEU A 199 5.19 7.75 2.05
CA LEU A 199 5.80 6.44 1.80
C LEU A 199 4.99 5.33 2.48
N TYR A 200 4.65 5.50 3.76
CA TYR A 200 3.81 4.56 4.50
C TYR A 200 2.44 4.36 3.84
N ARG A 201 1.79 5.44 3.40
CA ARG A 201 0.50 5.36 2.67
C ARG A 201 0.61 4.64 1.33
N ARG A 202 1.70 4.86 0.59
CA ARG A 202 1.96 4.18 -0.69
C ARG A 202 2.20 2.68 -0.47
N LEU A 203 2.98 2.30 0.56
CA LEU A 203 3.23 0.91 0.90
C LEU A 203 1.96 0.18 1.37
N ASP A 204 1.14 0.83 2.19
CA ASP A 204 -0.16 0.29 2.61
C ASP A 204 -1.09 0.08 1.40
N SER A 205 -1.15 1.06 0.49
CA SER A 205 -1.93 0.94 -0.74
C SER A 205 -1.47 -0.22 -1.62
N VAL A 206 -0.14 -0.41 -1.75
CA VAL A 206 0.43 -1.56 -2.48
C VAL A 206 0.05 -2.87 -1.79
N ALA A 207 0.16 -2.97 -0.48
CA ALA A 207 -0.20 -4.17 0.28
C ALA A 207 -1.69 -4.52 0.12
N VAL A 208 -2.57 -3.53 0.14
CA VAL A 208 -4.01 -3.71 -0.11
C VAL A 208 -4.27 -4.23 -1.53
N GLN A 209 -3.60 -3.66 -2.53
CA GLN A 209 -3.73 -4.09 -3.94
C GLN A 209 -3.18 -5.50 -4.16
N THR A 210 -2.04 -5.84 -3.57
CA THR A 210 -1.48 -7.20 -3.61
C THR A 210 -2.42 -8.21 -2.94
N ASN A 211 -3.03 -7.86 -1.81
CA ASN A 211 -4.03 -8.72 -1.15
C ASN A 211 -5.31 -8.88 -1.98
N ALA A 212 -5.69 -7.89 -2.78
CA ALA A 212 -6.79 -8.02 -3.72
C ALA A 212 -6.42 -8.98 -4.86
N LEU A 213 -5.24 -8.82 -5.45
CA LEU A 213 -4.73 -9.69 -6.51
C LEU A 213 -4.60 -11.16 -6.04
N LEU A 214 -4.00 -11.40 -4.87
CA LEU A 214 -3.85 -12.76 -4.31
C LEU A 214 -5.21 -13.44 -4.07
N ARG A 215 -6.22 -12.67 -3.65
CA ARG A 215 -7.58 -13.19 -3.47
C ARG A 215 -8.24 -13.53 -4.81
N ASP A 216 -7.96 -12.75 -5.84
CA ASP A 216 -8.51 -12.96 -7.19
C ASP A 216 -7.89 -14.19 -7.84
N VAL A 217 -6.56 -14.32 -7.79
CA VAL A 217 -5.82 -15.52 -8.25
C VAL A 217 -6.32 -16.78 -7.53
N ARG A 218 -6.59 -16.71 -6.22
CA ARG A 218 -7.13 -17.85 -5.47
C ARG A 218 -8.57 -18.19 -5.85
N ARG A 219 -9.38 -17.20 -6.24
CA ARG A 219 -10.79 -17.42 -6.63
C ARG A 219 -10.94 -17.89 -8.07
N ASN A 220 -10.06 -17.46 -8.97
CA ASN A 220 -10.15 -17.74 -10.39
C ASN A 220 -8.77 -18.05 -10.99
N PRO A 221 -8.14 -19.17 -10.60
CA PRO A 221 -6.76 -19.49 -10.99
C PRO A 221 -6.61 -19.72 -12.51
N ASP A 222 -7.64 -20.24 -13.17
CA ASP A 222 -7.61 -20.57 -14.61
C ASP A 222 -7.31 -19.33 -15.48
N HIS A 223 -7.83 -18.17 -15.09
CA HIS A 223 -7.64 -16.88 -15.78
C HIS A 223 -6.18 -16.38 -15.79
N TYR A 224 -5.32 -16.98 -14.96
CA TYR A 224 -3.90 -16.64 -14.82
C TYR A 224 -2.96 -17.77 -15.27
N LEU A 225 -3.50 -18.96 -15.53
CA LEU A 225 -2.74 -20.17 -15.90
C LEU A 225 -2.84 -20.48 -17.40
N ASP A 226 -3.79 -19.88 -18.13
CA ASP A 226 -3.93 -20.05 -19.58
C ASP A 226 -2.65 -19.70 -20.36
N ASP A 227 -1.87 -18.71 -19.89
CA ASP A 227 -0.59 -18.30 -20.52
C ASP A 227 0.61 -19.19 -20.14
N MET A 228 0.51 -20.05 -19.12
CA MET A 228 1.62 -20.91 -18.68
C MET A 228 1.64 -22.29 -19.35
N THR A 229 0.62 -22.62 -20.15
CA THR A 229 0.44 -23.96 -20.73
C THR A 229 0.77 -24.01 -22.23
N LEU A 230 1.85 -23.35 -22.67
CA LEU A 230 2.35 -23.45 -24.05
C LEU A 230 3.89 -23.48 -24.13
N MET A 231 4.51 -24.33 -23.32
CA MET A 231 5.80 -24.93 -23.67
C MET A 231 5.61 -26.44 -23.69
N LYS A 232 4.97 -26.93 -24.75
CA LYS A 232 5.16 -28.31 -25.20
C LYS A 232 6.63 -28.43 -25.58
N VAL A 233 7.40 -29.02 -24.68
CA VAL A 233 8.71 -29.58 -24.98
C VAL A 233 8.47 -30.62 -26.08
N PHE A 234 8.93 -30.27 -27.29
CA PHE A 234 9.19 -31.24 -28.35
C PHE A 234 10.63 -31.71 -28.21
#